data_AF-A0A7C5J794-F1
#
_entry.id   AF-A0A7C5J794-F1
#
_cell.length_a   1.000
_cell.length_b   1.000
_cell.length_c   1.000
_cell.angle_alpha   90.00
_cell.angle_beta   90.00
_cell.angle_gamma   90.00
#
_symmetry.space_group_name_H-M   'P 1'
#
loop_
_entity.id
_entity.type
_entity.pdbx_description
1 polymer ?
#
loop_
_entity_poly.entity_id
_entity_poly.type
_entity_poly.pdbx_seq_one_letter_code
_entity_poly.pdbx_strand_id
1 'polypeptide(L)'
;MTLELVVVLLTVGLGLATPAFLLIRRLQRTTWQDSARVATLVSKLRRPVGSAMVVYAGGWLCASLADFVFSSPRPGWEGWPLVWFVAAALAAAYGALRPAKPSVDGVLAFAAIASLTLVAANFRGTPDQPSRLVGSPASAAPTSSAAPAATAPPEALSAAKADGAEGLEALLAKYPGDPSVVRTTMIAHAASVDGLERAMELVEQLHAIDPRALLDPVVEQTIVEAAKGPGPGRARALSILAERMGSRGPDLLWEMARGKSAAKADAKKILARPDVQANGTPALQIAMALEDAKGCAAKAALLDRVKQSGDERAVAILEPLTRGSSRGCGLLGLGACPPACPKEAKKMRDVVAQVKQRLEGD
;
A
#
# COMPACT_ATOMS: atom_id res chain seq x y z
N MET A 1 -3.44 3.44 16.00
CA MET A 1 -2.79 4.64 16.58
C MET A 1 -3.79 5.23 17.57
N THR A 2 -3.50 5.24 18.86
CA THR A 2 -4.49 5.58 19.90
C THR A 2 -4.79 7.08 19.90
N LEU A 3 -6.04 7.44 20.19
CA LEU A 3 -6.53 8.82 20.23
C LEU A 3 -5.66 9.73 21.13
N GLU A 4 -5.12 9.16 22.20
CA GLU A 4 -4.18 9.84 23.10
C GLU A 4 -2.91 10.32 22.41
N LEU A 5 -2.35 9.51 21.51
CA LEU A 5 -1.11 9.85 20.79
C LEU A 5 -1.36 10.98 19.78
N VAL A 6 -2.56 11.03 19.19
CA VAL A 6 -2.98 12.13 18.30
C VAL A 6 -3.16 13.43 19.10
N VAL A 7 -3.75 13.37 20.29
CA VAL A 7 -3.93 14.55 21.16
C VAL A 7 -2.58 15.07 21.65
N VAL A 8 -1.64 14.20 22.04
CA VAL A 8 -0.28 14.60 22.42
C VAL A 8 0.46 15.24 21.24
N LEU A 9 0.38 14.66 20.04
CA LEU A 9 1.01 15.25 18.85
C LEU A 9 0.38 16.60 18.47
N LEU A 10 -0.94 16.75 18.58
CA LEU A 10 -1.62 18.03 18.29
C LEU A 10 -1.27 19.10 19.31
N THR A 11 -1.24 18.77 20.59
CA THR A 11 -0.88 19.71 21.67
C THR A 11 0.57 20.15 21.59
N VAL A 12 1.50 19.23 21.33
CA VAL A 12 2.92 19.56 21.08
C VAL A 12 3.06 20.38 19.80
N GLY A 13 2.36 19.99 18.72
CA GLY A 13 2.39 20.69 17.44
C GLY A 13 1.88 22.14 17.54
N LEU A 14 0.72 22.35 18.18
CA LEU A 14 0.14 23.68 18.40
C LEU A 14 0.97 24.52 19.39
N GLY A 15 1.51 23.88 20.42
CA GLY A 15 2.39 24.52 21.41
C GLY A 15 3.69 25.04 20.80
N LEU A 16 4.24 24.36 19.80
CA LEU A 16 5.44 24.80 19.07
C LEU A 16 5.14 25.74 17.90
N ALA A 17 4.00 25.57 17.23
CA ALA A 17 3.62 26.39 16.08
C ALA A 17 3.40 27.87 16.46
N THR A 18 2.79 28.11 17.62
CA THR A 18 2.47 29.47 18.09
C THR A 18 3.71 30.33 18.33
N PRO A 19 4.72 29.91 19.13
CA PRO A 19 5.94 30.70 19.32
C PRO A 19 6.75 30.80 18.02
N ALA A 20 6.78 29.77 17.17
CA ALA A 20 7.44 29.83 15.87
C ALA A 20 6.80 30.89 14.96
N PHE A 21 5.47 30.94 14.87
CA PHE A 21 4.75 31.95 14.09
C PHE A 21 4.98 33.37 14.62
N LEU A 22 4.94 33.56 15.94
CA LEU A 22 5.24 34.85 16.55
C LEU A 22 6.68 35.29 16.30
N LEU A 23 7.63 34.36 16.33
CA LEU A 23 9.05 34.63 16.08
C LEU A 23 9.29 34.99 14.60
N ILE A 24 8.66 34.27 13.66
CA ILE A 24 8.67 34.60 12.22
C ILE A 24 8.06 35.98 11.98
N ARG A 25 6.88 36.25 12.55
CA ARG A 25 6.20 37.55 12.36
C ARG A 25 6.97 38.71 12.98
N ARG A 26 7.64 38.47 14.12
CA ARG A 26 8.52 39.45 14.75
C ARG A 26 9.75 39.71 13.88
N LEU A 27 10.40 38.66 13.36
CA LEU A 27 11.52 38.77 12.41
C LEU A 27 11.10 39.53 11.15
N GLN A 28 9.97 39.19 10.53
CA GLN A 28 9.46 39.89 9.36
C GLN A 28 9.26 41.39 9.63
N ARG A 29 8.69 41.75 10.79
CA ARG A 29 8.50 43.17 11.14
C ARG A 29 9.80 43.92 11.43
N THR A 30 10.78 43.29 12.09
CA THR A 30 11.97 44.00 12.56
C THR A 30 13.16 43.94 11.61
N THR A 31 13.26 42.90 10.78
CA THR A 31 14.45 42.68 9.94
C THR A 31 14.21 42.94 8.46
N TRP A 32 13.01 42.74 7.92
CA TRP A 32 12.77 42.92 6.48
C TRP A 32 12.80 44.38 6.00
N GLN A 33 12.71 45.36 6.89
CA GLN A 33 12.88 46.77 6.52
C GLN A 33 14.36 47.22 6.45
N ASP A 34 15.30 46.37 6.88
CA ASP A 34 16.74 46.67 6.91
C ASP A 34 17.52 45.58 6.18
N SER A 35 17.75 45.80 4.88
CA SER A 35 18.42 44.85 3.99
C SER A 35 19.84 44.49 4.44
N ALA A 36 20.53 45.39 5.16
CA ALA A 36 21.85 45.10 5.73
C ALA A 36 21.77 44.10 6.90
N ARG A 37 20.71 44.19 7.73
CA ARG A 37 20.46 43.20 8.79
C ARG A 37 20.06 41.84 8.23
N VAL A 38 19.30 41.80 7.14
CA VAL A 38 18.94 40.53 6.49
C VAL A 38 20.20 39.81 5.99
N ALA A 39 21.12 40.51 5.33
CA ALA A 39 22.35 39.91 4.81
C ALA A 39 23.24 39.31 5.92
N THR A 40 23.33 39.97 7.08
CA THR A 40 24.09 39.48 8.24
C THR A 40 23.41 38.31 8.96
N LEU A 41 22.07 38.29 9.01
CA LEU A 41 21.32 37.16 9.55
C LEU A 41 21.41 35.93 8.63
N VAL A 42 21.28 36.12 7.32
CA VAL A 42 21.36 35.01 6.35
C VAL A 42 22.73 34.35 6.39
N SER A 43 23.82 35.13 6.48
CA SER A 43 25.17 34.56 6.58
C SER A 43 25.39 33.79 7.90
N LYS A 44 24.81 34.26 9.00
CA LYS A 44 24.82 33.53 10.29
C LYS A 44 23.96 32.26 10.28
N LEU A 45 22.81 32.28 9.60
CA LEU A 45 21.91 31.11 9.49
C LEU A 45 22.39 30.08 8.47
N ARG A 46 23.20 30.46 7.49
CA ARG A 46 23.64 29.55 6.41
C ARG A 46 24.34 28.30 6.94
N ARG A 47 25.22 28.45 7.95
CA ARG A 47 25.94 27.33 8.56
C ARG A 47 25.01 26.35 9.32
N PRO A 48 24.18 26.79 10.28
CA PRO A 48 23.29 25.89 11.01
C PRO A 48 22.22 25.24 10.13
N VAL A 49 21.66 25.97 9.15
CA VAL A 49 20.70 25.41 8.20
C VAL A 49 21.36 24.37 7.29
N GLY A 50 22.56 24.66 6.79
CA GLY A 50 23.35 23.70 6.00
C GLY A 50 23.65 22.42 6.78
N SER A 51 24.08 22.52 8.04
CA SER A 51 24.33 21.33 8.88
C SER A 51 23.04 20.53 9.14
N ALA A 52 21.91 21.20 9.38
CA ALA A 52 20.63 20.53 9.59
C ALA A 52 20.18 19.76 8.34
N MET A 53 20.33 20.37 7.15
CA MET A 53 20.03 19.69 5.88
C MET A 53 20.93 18.48 5.64
N VAL A 54 22.24 18.59 5.90
CA VAL A 54 23.18 17.46 5.72
C VAL A 54 22.85 16.31 6.67
N VAL A 55 22.54 16.60 7.94
CA VAL A 55 22.15 15.56 8.91
C VAL A 55 20.83 14.89 8.51
N TYR A 56 19.85 15.67 8.08
CA TYR A 56 18.55 15.13 7.66
C TYR A 56 18.68 14.28 6.39
N ALA A 57 19.35 14.80 5.36
CA ALA A 57 19.57 14.09 4.11
C ALA A 57 20.44 12.83 4.31
N GLY A 58 21.50 12.92 5.13
CA GLY A 58 22.34 11.80 5.48
C GLY A 58 21.60 10.71 6.26
N GLY A 59 20.80 11.09 7.26
CA GLY A 59 19.96 10.15 8.02
C GLY A 59 18.94 9.44 7.14
N TRP A 60 18.26 10.19 6.26
CA TRP A 60 17.30 9.62 5.31
C TRP A 60 17.98 8.67 4.30
N LEU A 61 19.13 9.04 3.77
CA LEU A 61 19.88 8.21 2.82
C LEU A 61 20.39 6.92 3.48
N CYS A 62 20.94 7.01 4.69
CA CYS A 62 21.37 5.83 5.45
C CYS A 62 20.21 4.89 5.79
N ALA A 63 19.05 5.43 6.17
CA ALA A 63 17.85 4.61 6.42
C ALA A 63 17.39 3.91 5.13
N SER A 64 17.36 4.64 4.01
CA SER A 64 16.97 4.08 2.70
C SER A 64 17.95 3.02 2.21
N LEU A 65 19.26 3.22 2.44
CA LEU A 65 20.29 2.22 2.13
C LEU A 65 20.20 1.00 3.03
N ALA A 66 19.90 1.18 4.32
CA ALA A 66 19.66 0.05 5.22
C ALA A 66 18.43 -0.75 4.77
N ASP A 67 17.32 -0.09 4.43
CA ASP A 67 16.13 -0.77 3.90
C ASP A 67 16.44 -1.53 2.59
N PHE A 68 17.31 -0.99 1.74
CA PHE A 68 17.74 -1.65 0.51
C PHE A 68 18.64 -2.87 0.76
N VAL A 69 19.62 -2.76 1.68
CA VAL A 69 20.60 -3.82 1.97
C VAL A 69 19.98 -4.95 2.79
N PHE A 70 19.06 -4.64 3.71
CA PHE A 70 18.52 -5.65 4.63
C PHE A 70 17.26 -6.35 4.12
N SER A 71 16.78 -6.02 2.91
CA SER A 71 15.82 -6.76 2.06
C SER A 71 14.84 -7.68 2.81
N SER A 72 14.27 -7.17 3.89
CA SER A 72 13.29 -7.86 4.70
C SER A 72 11.99 -7.10 4.51
N PRO A 73 10.92 -7.73 4.01
CA PRO A 73 9.63 -7.09 3.83
C PRO A 73 9.00 -6.88 5.22
N ARG A 74 9.52 -5.92 5.98
CA ARG A 74 8.85 -5.43 7.17
C ARG A 74 7.96 -4.26 6.75
N PRO A 75 6.71 -4.20 7.23
CA PRO A 75 5.85 -3.05 7.01
C PRO A 75 6.56 -1.82 7.58
N GLY A 76 6.95 -0.90 6.69
CA GLY A 76 7.67 0.31 7.04
C GLY A 76 6.91 1.07 8.11
N TRP A 77 7.48 1.16 9.31
CA TRP A 77 6.86 1.92 10.38
C TRP A 77 6.84 3.40 9.98
N GLU A 78 5.65 3.95 9.76
CA GLU A 78 5.43 5.34 9.31
C GLU A 78 6.04 6.41 10.24
N GLY A 79 6.59 6.02 11.40
CA GLY A 79 7.20 6.91 12.39
C GLY A 79 8.65 7.32 12.12
N TRP A 80 9.37 6.68 11.19
CA TRP A 80 10.78 7.03 10.89
C TRP A 80 11.03 8.51 10.54
N PRO A 81 10.19 9.18 9.73
CA PRO A 81 10.37 10.59 9.41
C PRO A 81 10.34 11.49 10.65
N LEU A 82 9.52 11.15 11.65
CA LEU A 82 9.42 11.91 12.91
C LEU A 82 10.70 11.78 13.74
N VAL A 83 11.25 10.57 13.84
CA VAL A 83 12.50 10.30 14.58
C VAL A 83 13.66 11.09 13.96
N TRP A 84 13.79 11.07 12.64
CA TRP A 84 14.83 11.83 11.94
C TRP A 84 14.64 13.35 12.06
N PHE A 85 13.39 13.84 12.04
CA PHE A 85 13.10 15.26 12.25
C PHE A 85 13.51 15.73 13.66
N VAL A 86 13.20 14.95 14.69
CA VAL A 86 13.60 15.26 16.08
C VAL A 86 15.13 15.22 16.23
N ALA A 87 15.80 14.23 15.65
CA ALA A 87 17.26 14.15 15.66
C ALA A 87 17.91 15.36 14.97
N ALA A 88 17.40 15.78 13.81
CA ALA A 88 17.87 16.96 13.10
C ALA A 88 17.64 18.27 13.88
N ALA A 89 16.49 18.41 14.55
CA ALA A 89 16.18 19.57 15.38
C ALA A 89 17.12 19.67 16.60
N LEU A 90 17.40 18.55 17.27
CA LEU A 90 18.34 18.49 18.39
C LEU A 90 19.78 18.80 17.94
N ALA A 91 20.20 18.28 16.78
CA ALA A 91 21.49 18.58 16.17
C ALA A 91 21.67 20.09 15.90
N ALA A 92 20.65 20.73 15.33
CA ALA A 92 20.66 22.16 15.03
C ALA A 92 20.69 23.02 16.31
N ALA A 93 19.90 22.66 17.33
CA ALA A 93 19.90 23.34 18.62
C ALA A 93 21.26 23.25 19.32
N TYR A 94 21.89 22.07 19.29
CA TYR A 94 23.21 21.85 19.86
C TYR A 94 24.30 22.67 19.16
N GLY A 95 24.26 22.73 17.82
CA GLY A 95 25.19 23.54 17.03
C GLY A 95 25.05 25.05 17.27
N ALA A 96 23.84 25.54 17.60
CA ALA A 96 23.60 26.93 17.93
C ALA A 96 24.11 27.35 19.32
N LEU A 97 24.18 26.40 20.27
CA LEU A 97 24.56 26.66 21.66
C LEU A 97 26.08 26.61 21.91
N ARG A 98 26.88 26.03 21.01
CA ARG A 98 28.33 25.94 21.19
C ARG A 98 29.10 27.03 20.44
N PRO A 99 30.02 27.75 21.10
CA PRO A 99 30.91 28.70 20.42
C PRO A 99 31.80 27.94 19.44
N ALA A 100 31.97 28.51 18.24
CA ALA A 100 32.65 27.92 17.10
C ALA A 100 34.15 27.68 17.36
N LYS A 101 34.48 26.61 18.07
CA LYS A 101 35.75 25.90 17.93
C LYS A 101 35.45 24.54 17.32
N PRO A 102 35.85 24.26 16.07
CA PRO A 102 35.67 22.94 15.48
C PRO A 102 36.62 21.97 16.18
N SER A 103 36.14 21.28 17.23
CA SER A 103 36.81 20.10 17.76
C SER A 103 36.21 18.86 17.13
N VAL A 104 37.08 17.91 16.79
CA VAL A 104 36.80 16.64 16.11
C VAL A 104 35.85 15.76 16.94
N ASP A 105 35.66 16.09 18.22
CA ASP A 105 34.82 15.38 19.20
C ASP A 105 33.32 15.40 18.83
N GLY A 106 32.87 16.40 18.05
CA GLY A 106 31.47 16.49 17.62
C GLY A 106 31.04 15.33 16.72
N VAL A 107 31.96 14.77 15.92
CA VAL A 107 31.66 13.67 14.98
C VAL A 107 31.52 12.34 15.73
N LEU A 108 32.28 12.13 16.80
CA LEU A 108 32.21 10.93 17.63
C LEU A 108 30.92 10.87 18.46
N ALA A 109 30.40 12.01 18.92
CA ALA A 109 29.12 12.06 19.64
C ALA A 109 27.93 11.66 18.74
N PHE A 110 27.94 12.02 17.45
CA PHE A 110 26.91 11.60 16.50
C PHE A 110 26.99 10.11 16.16
N ALA A 111 28.20 9.55 16.03
CA ALA A 111 28.40 8.13 15.82
C ALA A 111 27.87 7.29 17.00
N ALA A 112 28.02 7.79 18.23
CA ALA A 112 27.50 7.13 19.44
C ALA A 112 25.95 7.14 19.52
N ILE A 113 25.29 8.24 19.13
CA ILE A 113 23.82 8.32 19.13
C ILE A 113 23.22 7.44 18.01
N ALA A 114 23.85 7.41 16.83
CA ALA A 114 23.42 6.56 15.71
C ALA A 114 23.60 5.05 15.99
N SER A 115 24.61 4.67 16.78
CA SER A 115 24.80 3.27 17.18
C SER A 115 23.83 2.84 18.29
N LEU A 116 23.46 3.74 19.22
CA LEU A 116 22.48 3.44 20.27
C LEU A 116 21.06 3.22 19.72
N THR A 117 20.65 3.94 18.67
CA THR A 117 19.35 3.73 18.01
C THR A 117 19.29 2.41 17.22
N LEU A 118 20.42 1.95 16.67
CA LEU A 118 20.50 0.68 15.96
C LEU A 118 20.35 -0.54 16.89
N VAL A 119 20.86 -0.45 18.13
CA VAL A 119 20.75 -1.51 19.14
C VAL A 119 19.33 -1.57 19.72
N ALA A 120 18.69 -0.43 19.95
CA ALA A 120 17.32 -0.38 20.46
C ALA A 120 16.28 -0.89 19.44
N ALA A 121 16.53 -0.73 18.14
CA ALA A 121 15.66 -1.22 17.07
C ALA A 121 15.67 -2.75 16.92
N ASN A 122 16.76 -3.42 17.34
CA ASN A 122 16.88 -4.88 17.26
C ASN A 122 16.26 -5.62 18.46
N PHE A 123 15.95 -4.94 19.57
CA PHE A 123 15.49 -5.59 20.81
C PHE A 123 13.97 -5.68 21.00
N ARG A 124 13.15 -5.24 20.04
CA ARG A 124 11.69 -5.40 20.14
C ARG A 124 11.26 -6.71 19.47
N GLY A 125 11.12 -7.74 20.29
CA GLY A 125 10.50 -9.01 19.95
C GLY A 125 9.13 -8.81 19.33
N THR A 126 8.89 -9.52 18.24
CA THR A 126 7.59 -9.63 17.58
C THR A 126 6.58 -10.24 18.56
N PRO A 127 5.47 -9.56 18.90
CA PRO A 127 4.39 -10.21 19.61
C PRO A 127 3.79 -11.29 18.71
N ASP A 128 3.75 -12.53 19.20
CA ASP A 128 3.05 -13.65 18.60
C ASP A 128 1.63 -13.22 18.22
N GLN A 129 1.32 -13.26 16.93
CA GLN A 129 -0.04 -13.08 16.46
C GLN A 129 -0.77 -14.41 16.73
N PRO A 130 -1.82 -14.43 17.57
CA PRO A 130 -2.59 -15.64 17.79
C PRO A 130 -3.36 -15.96 16.51
N SER A 131 -2.94 -17.02 15.82
CA SER A 131 -3.67 -17.65 14.72
C SER A 131 -5.10 -17.97 15.17
N ARG A 132 -6.06 -17.12 14.80
CA ARG A 132 -7.48 -17.42 14.98
C ARG A 132 -7.85 -18.52 13.99
N LEU A 133 -8.08 -19.71 14.54
CA LEU A 133 -8.73 -20.82 13.88
C LEU A 133 -10.20 -20.44 13.60
N VAL A 134 -10.46 -19.87 12.43
CA VAL A 134 -11.83 -19.72 11.91
C VAL A 134 -12.30 -21.08 11.45
N GLY A 135 -13.27 -21.65 12.17
CA GLY A 135 -13.91 -22.90 11.81
C GLY A 135 -14.68 -22.75 10.50
N SER A 136 -14.14 -23.33 9.43
CA SER A 136 -14.84 -23.49 8.15
C SER A 136 -15.95 -24.54 8.31
N PRO A 137 -17.21 -24.25 7.97
CA PRO A 137 -18.26 -25.26 7.94
C PRO A 137 -17.91 -26.31 6.88
N ALA A 138 -18.09 -27.58 7.25
CA ALA A 138 -17.81 -28.76 6.46
C ALA A 138 -18.63 -28.74 5.15
N SER A 139 -17.99 -28.29 4.08
CA SER A 139 -18.48 -28.45 2.71
C SER A 139 -18.10 -29.85 2.25
N ALA A 140 -19.11 -30.65 1.92
CA ALA A 140 -19.00 -32.04 1.50
C ALA A 140 -17.97 -32.18 0.37
N ALA A 141 -16.89 -32.91 0.65
CA ALA A 141 -15.82 -33.14 -0.30
C ALA A 141 -16.29 -34.07 -1.43
N PRO A 142 -16.09 -33.70 -2.71
CA PRO A 142 -16.15 -34.67 -3.79
C PRO A 142 -14.97 -35.65 -3.65
N THR A 143 -15.29 -36.93 -3.51
CA THR A 143 -14.35 -38.05 -3.54
C THR A 143 -13.78 -38.22 -4.96
N SER A 144 -12.82 -37.36 -5.33
CA SER A 144 -11.97 -37.58 -6.49
C SER A 144 -10.80 -38.48 -6.06
N SER A 145 -10.96 -39.78 -6.26
CA SER A 145 -9.92 -40.80 -6.06
C SER A 145 -8.91 -40.71 -7.21
N ALA A 146 -8.06 -39.68 -7.19
CA ALA A 146 -6.85 -39.63 -8.00
C ALA A 146 -5.70 -40.28 -7.20
N ALA A 147 -4.93 -41.15 -7.86
CA ALA A 147 -3.75 -41.77 -7.25
C ALA A 147 -2.83 -40.70 -6.64
N PRO A 148 -2.22 -40.95 -5.46
CA PRO A 148 -1.39 -39.96 -4.78
C PRO A 148 -0.25 -39.55 -5.70
N ALA A 149 -0.26 -38.30 -6.15
CA ALA A 149 0.83 -37.72 -6.92
C ALA A 149 2.13 -37.88 -6.12
N ALA A 150 3.19 -38.33 -6.79
CA ALA A 150 4.49 -38.52 -6.16
C ALA A 150 4.98 -37.18 -5.57
N THR A 151 4.94 -37.06 -4.24
CA THR A 151 5.41 -35.88 -3.51
C THR A 151 6.92 -35.93 -3.37
N ALA A 152 7.59 -34.80 -3.59
CA ALA A 152 9.02 -34.68 -3.39
C ALA A 152 9.37 -34.82 -1.89
N PRO A 153 10.46 -35.51 -1.52
CA PRO A 153 10.89 -35.57 -0.14
C PRO A 153 11.28 -34.16 0.35
N PRO A 154 10.96 -33.79 1.61
CA PRO A 154 11.15 -32.43 2.12
C PRO A 154 12.63 -31.99 2.11
N GLU A 155 13.54 -32.95 2.32
CA GLU A 155 14.99 -32.72 2.26
C GLU A 155 15.43 -32.29 0.86
N ALA A 156 14.92 -32.94 -0.20
CA ALA A 156 15.23 -32.57 -1.57
C ALA A 156 14.70 -31.17 -1.93
N LEU A 157 13.51 -30.80 -1.43
CA LEU A 157 12.98 -29.45 -1.61
C LEU A 157 13.82 -28.40 -0.88
N SER A 158 14.30 -28.70 0.34
CA SER A 158 15.19 -27.78 1.06
C SER A 158 16.56 -27.62 0.39
N ALA A 159 17.14 -28.71 -0.13
CA ALA A 159 18.39 -28.67 -0.88
C ALA A 159 18.23 -27.86 -2.17
N ALA A 160 17.17 -28.12 -2.95
CA ALA A 160 16.88 -27.37 -4.17
C ALA A 160 16.66 -25.87 -3.91
N LYS A 161 16.03 -25.49 -2.79
CA LYS A 161 15.90 -24.08 -2.38
C LYS A 161 17.27 -23.43 -2.12
N ALA A 162 18.20 -24.16 -1.51
CA ALA A 162 19.55 -23.66 -1.24
C ALA A 162 20.34 -23.44 -2.54
N ASP A 163 20.08 -24.26 -3.56
CA ASP A 163 20.67 -24.17 -4.89
C ASP A 163 19.99 -23.12 -5.80
N GLY A 164 18.94 -22.45 -5.32
CA GLY A 164 18.25 -21.38 -6.03
C GLY A 164 17.31 -21.86 -7.16
N ALA A 165 17.09 -21.01 -8.16
CA ALA A 165 16.13 -21.28 -9.24
C ALA A 165 16.50 -22.50 -10.08
N GLU A 166 17.80 -22.71 -10.35
CA GLU A 166 18.28 -23.86 -11.13
C GLU A 166 18.04 -25.20 -10.41
N GLY A 167 18.33 -25.25 -9.10
CA GLY A 167 18.06 -26.43 -8.29
C GLY A 167 16.57 -26.76 -8.19
N LEU A 168 15.73 -25.73 -8.09
CA LEU A 168 14.27 -25.88 -8.09
C LEU A 168 13.72 -26.39 -9.42
N GLU A 169 14.25 -25.93 -10.56
CA GLU A 169 13.88 -26.46 -11.89
C GLU A 169 14.29 -27.92 -12.06
N ALA A 170 15.49 -28.30 -11.59
CA ALA A 170 15.92 -29.69 -11.61
C ALA A 170 15.03 -30.60 -10.74
N LEU A 171 14.52 -30.08 -9.62
CA LEU A 171 13.55 -30.79 -8.78
C LEU A 171 12.17 -30.85 -9.44
N LEU A 172 11.73 -29.76 -10.06
CA LEU A 172 10.46 -29.68 -10.79
C LEU A 172 10.41 -30.70 -11.94
N ALA A 173 11.51 -30.89 -12.67
CA ALA A 173 11.61 -31.90 -13.72
C ALA A 173 11.39 -33.33 -13.18
N LYS A 174 11.78 -33.60 -11.92
CA LYS A 174 11.58 -34.90 -11.27
C LYS A 174 10.16 -35.06 -10.69
N TYR A 175 9.57 -33.97 -10.20
CA TYR A 175 8.27 -33.96 -9.54
C TYR A 175 7.31 -32.91 -10.15
N PRO A 176 6.93 -33.03 -11.43
CA PRO A 176 6.13 -32.01 -12.11
C PRO A 176 4.68 -31.91 -11.60
N GLY A 177 4.20 -32.93 -10.87
CA GLY A 177 2.87 -32.99 -10.29
C GLY A 177 2.79 -32.59 -8.82
N ASP A 178 3.91 -32.20 -8.18
CA ASP A 178 3.90 -31.76 -6.79
C ASP A 178 3.63 -30.25 -6.70
N PRO A 179 2.46 -29.82 -6.17
CA PRO A 179 2.10 -28.41 -6.10
C PRO A 179 3.09 -27.60 -5.24
N SER A 180 3.73 -28.21 -4.25
CA SER A 180 4.70 -27.52 -3.38
C SER A 180 5.98 -27.17 -4.12
N VAL A 181 6.45 -28.06 -5.00
CA VAL A 181 7.63 -27.85 -5.84
C VAL A 181 7.34 -26.79 -6.89
N VAL A 182 6.20 -26.91 -7.60
CA VAL A 182 5.78 -25.92 -8.63
C VAL A 182 5.65 -24.53 -8.01
N ARG A 183 4.96 -24.41 -6.86
CA ARG A 183 4.78 -23.13 -6.16
C ARG A 183 6.11 -22.52 -5.71
N THR A 184 7.01 -23.32 -5.15
CA THR A 184 8.32 -22.81 -4.71
C THR A 184 9.14 -22.31 -5.90
N THR A 185 9.13 -23.06 -7.00
CA THR A 185 9.84 -22.71 -8.24
C THR A 185 9.26 -21.42 -8.84
N MET A 186 7.93 -21.27 -8.84
CA MET A 186 7.24 -20.06 -9.27
C MET A 186 7.71 -18.83 -8.47
N ILE A 187 7.75 -18.93 -7.14
CA ILE A 187 8.20 -17.82 -6.27
C ILE A 187 9.65 -17.44 -6.57
N ALA A 188 10.52 -18.43 -6.80
CA ALA A 188 11.92 -18.17 -7.13
C ALA A 188 12.09 -17.39 -8.44
N HIS A 189 11.31 -17.74 -9.48
CA HIS A 189 11.33 -17.00 -10.75
C HIS A 189 10.68 -15.62 -10.65
N ALA A 190 9.61 -15.49 -9.86
CA ALA A 190 8.91 -14.24 -9.64
C ALA A 190 9.77 -13.17 -8.93
N ALA A 191 10.87 -13.56 -8.29
CA ALA A 191 11.81 -12.63 -7.68
C ALA A 191 12.58 -11.75 -8.69
N SER A 192 12.52 -12.07 -9.99
CA SER A 192 13.17 -11.32 -11.06
C SER A 192 12.17 -10.89 -12.13
N VAL A 193 12.39 -9.72 -12.73
CA VAL A 193 11.51 -9.22 -13.81
C VAL A 193 11.55 -10.14 -15.04
N ASP A 194 12.73 -10.66 -15.37
CA ASP A 194 12.91 -11.57 -16.52
C ASP A 194 12.28 -12.95 -16.26
N GLY A 195 12.21 -13.39 -15.00
CA GLY A 195 11.60 -14.66 -14.60
C GLY A 195 10.07 -14.64 -14.53
N LEU A 196 9.42 -13.47 -14.66
CA LEU A 196 7.96 -13.38 -14.54
C LEU A 196 7.20 -14.20 -15.60
N GLU A 197 7.73 -14.33 -16.81
CA GLU A 197 7.11 -15.17 -17.84
C GLU A 197 7.10 -16.64 -17.42
N ARG A 198 8.25 -17.14 -16.94
CA ARG A 198 8.37 -18.50 -16.40
C ARG A 198 7.50 -18.71 -15.17
N ALA A 199 7.40 -17.71 -14.30
CA ALA A 199 6.51 -17.77 -13.15
C ALA A 199 5.04 -17.94 -13.58
N MET A 200 4.59 -17.23 -14.62
CA MET A 200 3.20 -17.36 -15.11
C MET A 200 2.91 -18.71 -15.76
N GLU A 201 3.89 -19.35 -16.41
CA GLU A 201 3.77 -20.75 -16.85
C GLU A 201 3.55 -21.69 -15.66
N LEU A 202 4.33 -21.50 -14.60
CA LEU A 202 4.24 -22.32 -13.39
C LEU A 202 2.92 -22.08 -12.66
N VAL A 203 2.34 -20.88 -12.71
CA VAL A 203 0.98 -20.61 -12.21
C VAL A 203 -0.07 -21.43 -12.97
N GLU A 204 0.02 -21.50 -14.30
CA GLU A 204 -0.91 -22.29 -15.10
C GLU A 204 -0.75 -23.80 -14.83
N GLN A 205 0.49 -24.28 -14.71
CA GLN A 205 0.78 -25.65 -14.31
C GLN A 205 0.23 -25.94 -12.91
N LEU A 206 0.42 -25.01 -11.97
CA LEU A 206 -0.10 -25.14 -10.60
C LEU A 206 -1.62 -25.19 -10.59
N HIS A 207 -2.31 -24.36 -11.39
CA HIS A 207 -3.77 -24.39 -11.54
C HIS A 207 -4.27 -25.70 -12.14
N ALA A 208 -3.52 -26.30 -13.08
CA ALA A 208 -3.87 -27.59 -13.66
C ALA A 208 -3.79 -28.74 -12.64
N ILE A 209 -2.87 -28.66 -11.67
CA ILE A 209 -2.70 -29.64 -10.59
C ILE A 209 -3.71 -29.40 -9.46
N ASP A 210 -3.80 -28.15 -9.00
CA ASP A 210 -4.69 -27.71 -7.93
C ASP A 210 -5.33 -26.35 -8.29
N PRO A 211 -6.59 -26.35 -8.75
CA PRO A 211 -7.30 -25.10 -9.07
C PRO A 211 -7.42 -24.13 -7.90
N ARG A 212 -7.40 -24.63 -6.66
CA ARG A 212 -7.51 -23.79 -5.44
C ARG A 212 -6.22 -23.05 -5.14
N ALA A 213 -5.09 -23.44 -5.72
CA ALA A 213 -3.81 -22.78 -5.51
C ALA A 213 -3.80 -21.32 -6.00
N LEU A 214 -4.68 -20.94 -6.92
CA LEU A 214 -4.85 -19.54 -7.34
C LEU A 214 -5.45 -18.66 -6.24
N LEU A 215 -6.05 -19.24 -5.20
CA LEU A 215 -6.57 -18.53 -4.03
C LEU A 215 -5.51 -18.33 -2.95
N ASP A 216 -4.31 -18.89 -3.12
CA ASP A 216 -3.18 -18.67 -2.21
C ASP A 216 -2.73 -17.20 -2.32
N PRO A 217 -2.63 -16.46 -1.20
CA PRO A 217 -2.31 -15.03 -1.24
C PRO A 217 -0.98 -14.70 -1.93
N VAL A 218 0.02 -15.59 -1.84
CA VAL A 218 1.33 -15.38 -2.48
C VAL A 218 1.23 -15.57 -4.00
N VAL A 219 0.47 -16.56 -4.46
CA VAL A 219 0.20 -16.79 -5.88
C VAL A 219 -0.62 -15.63 -6.46
N GLU A 220 -1.70 -15.20 -5.78
CA GLU A 220 -2.50 -14.05 -6.18
C GLU A 220 -1.63 -12.78 -6.29
N GLN A 221 -0.83 -12.48 -5.28
CA GLN A 221 0.06 -11.32 -5.29
C GLN A 221 1.06 -11.39 -6.45
N THR A 222 1.65 -12.56 -6.70
CA THR A 222 2.59 -12.78 -7.81
C THR A 222 1.93 -12.50 -9.17
N ILE A 223 0.70 -12.98 -9.37
CA ILE A 223 -0.08 -12.72 -10.60
C ILE A 223 -0.39 -11.22 -10.73
N VAL A 224 -0.80 -10.56 -9.65
CA VAL A 224 -1.12 -9.13 -9.65
C VAL A 224 0.13 -8.28 -9.93
N GLU A 225 1.29 -8.63 -9.36
CA GLU A 225 2.56 -7.96 -9.62
C GLU A 225 3.01 -8.15 -11.07
N ALA A 226 2.94 -9.39 -11.59
CA ALA A 226 3.22 -9.68 -13.00
C ALA A 226 2.28 -8.90 -13.94
N ALA A 227 0.99 -8.82 -13.61
CA ALA A 227 0.02 -8.06 -14.38
C ALA A 227 0.28 -6.55 -14.36
N LYS A 228 0.77 -5.99 -13.24
CA LYS A 228 1.10 -4.56 -13.10
C LYS A 228 2.45 -4.20 -13.73
N GLY A 229 3.40 -5.14 -13.72
CA GLY A 229 4.77 -4.97 -14.19
C GLY A 229 4.92 -4.85 -15.70
N PRO A 230 6.07 -4.38 -16.19
CA PRO A 230 6.42 -4.46 -17.60
C PRO A 230 6.79 -5.90 -17.99
N GLY A 231 6.86 -6.17 -19.29
CA GLY A 231 7.45 -7.40 -19.82
C GLY A 231 6.44 -8.46 -20.30
N PRO A 232 6.96 -9.61 -20.77
CA PRO A 232 6.18 -10.66 -21.41
C PRO A 232 5.17 -11.34 -20.47
N GLY A 233 5.50 -11.48 -19.18
CA GLY A 233 4.60 -12.08 -18.17
C GLY A 233 3.28 -11.34 -17.97
N ARG A 234 3.20 -10.04 -18.32
CA ARG A 234 2.02 -9.20 -18.11
C ARG A 234 0.77 -9.71 -18.84
N ALA A 235 0.89 -10.00 -20.13
CA ALA A 235 -0.25 -10.41 -20.93
C ALA A 235 -0.83 -11.73 -20.42
N ARG A 236 0.04 -12.66 -20.01
CA ARG A 236 -0.34 -13.95 -19.44
C ARG A 236 -1.01 -13.81 -18.08
N ALA A 237 -0.44 -12.99 -17.19
CA ALA A 237 -1.03 -12.69 -15.88
C ALA A 237 -2.45 -12.09 -16.01
N LEU A 238 -2.64 -11.15 -16.94
CA LEU A 238 -3.96 -10.58 -17.24
C LEU A 238 -4.96 -11.62 -17.77
N SER A 239 -4.51 -12.58 -18.58
CA SER A 239 -5.35 -13.70 -19.04
C SER A 239 -5.77 -14.61 -17.88
N ILE A 240 -4.84 -14.95 -16.99
CA ILE A 240 -5.10 -15.77 -15.80
C ILE A 240 -6.15 -15.09 -14.91
N LEU A 241 -6.02 -13.77 -14.69
CA LEU A 241 -7.01 -12.98 -13.95
C LEU A 241 -8.38 -12.98 -14.64
N ALA A 242 -8.44 -12.91 -15.97
CA ALA A 242 -9.71 -12.88 -16.68
C ALA A 242 -10.44 -14.22 -16.68
N GLU A 243 -9.69 -15.33 -16.72
CA GLU A 243 -10.24 -16.64 -17.13
C GLU A 243 -10.13 -17.74 -16.07
N ARG A 244 -9.13 -17.69 -15.17
CA ARG A 244 -8.78 -18.82 -14.30
C ARG A 244 -9.09 -18.59 -12.82
N MET A 245 -9.14 -17.33 -12.38
CA MET A 245 -9.35 -16.97 -10.97
C MET A 245 -10.83 -16.86 -10.55
N GLY A 246 -11.77 -17.29 -11.40
CA GLY A 246 -13.20 -17.15 -11.13
C GLY A 246 -13.60 -15.69 -10.90
N SER A 247 -14.37 -15.41 -9.85
CA SER A 247 -14.86 -14.06 -9.54
C SER A 247 -13.82 -13.14 -8.92
N ARG A 248 -12.76 -13.70 -8.33
CA ARG A 248 -11.66 -12.93 -7.73
C ARG A 248 -10.87 -12.17 -8.79
N GLY A 249 -10.71 -12.77 -9.96
CA GLY A 249 -9.97 -12.20 -11.09
C GLY A 249 -10.53 -10.87 -11.62
N PRO A 250 -11.82 -10.79 -12.02
CA PRO A 250 -12.48 -9.53 -12.38
C PRO A 250 -12.42 -8.45 -11.28
N ASP A 251 -12.50 -8.84 -10.01
CA ASP A 251 -12.37 -7.91 -8.87
C ASP A 251 -10.98 -7.24 -8.85
N LEU A 252 -9.92 -8.04 -9.01
CA LEU A 252 -8.54 -7.53 -9.09
C LEU A 252 -8.31 -6.69 -10.35
N LEU A 253 -8.87 -7.10 -11.49
CA LEU A 253 -8.84 -6.29 -12.72
C LEU A 253 -9.50 -4.92 -12.50
N TRP A 254 -10.57 -4.85 -11.71
CA TRP A 254 -11.28 -3.60 -11.42
C TRP A 254 -10.42 -2.63 -10.61
N GLU A 255 -9.76 -3.14 -9.58
CA GLU A 255 -8.79 -2.35 -8.80
C GLU A 255 -7.67 -1.80 -9.69
N MET A 256 -7.12 -2.64 -10.56
CA MET A 256 -6.07 -2.22 -11.51
C MET A 256 -6.55 -1.17 -12.51
N ALA A 257 -7.78 -1.32 -13.03
CA ALA A 257 -8.39 -0.37 -13.96
C ALA A 257 -8.60 1.05 -13.35
N ARG A 258 -8.65 1.14 -12.02
CA ARG A 258 -8.80 2.41 -11.28
C ARG A 258 -7.49 2.94 -10.72
N GLY A 259 -6.49 2.08 -10.55
CA GLY A 259 -5.17 2.43 -10.06
C GLY A 259 -4.33 3.31 -11.01
N LYS A 260 -3.05 3.43 -10.66
CA LYS A 260 -2.03 4.18 -11.42
C LYS A 260 -1.03 3.25 -12.14
N SER A 261 -1.37 1.97 -12.33
CA SER A 261 -0.46 1.01 -12.97
C SER A 261 -0.39 1.20 -14.48
N ALA A 262 0.71 0.75 -15.09
CA ALA A 262 0.84 0.69 -16.55
C ALA A 262 -0.23 -0.23 -17.19
N ALA A 263 -0.69 -1.24 -16.45
CA ALA A 263 -1.73 -2.17 -16.86
C ALA A 263 -3.15 -1.60 -16.85
N LYS A 264 -3.35 -0.34 -16.44
CA LYS A 264 -4.68 0.28 -16.32
C LYS A 264 -5.50 0.18 -17.61
N ALA A 265 -4.89 0.49 -18.76
CA ALA A 265 -5.58 0.47 -20.05
C ALA A 265 -5.98 -0.96 -20.46
N ASP A 266 -5.07 -1.92 -20.26
CA ASP A 266 -5.29 -3.33 -20.57
C ASP A 266 -6.37 -3.94 -19.67
N ALA A 267 -6.31 -3.68 -18.35
CA ALA A 267 -7.31 -4.12 -17.40
C ALA A 267 -8.72 -3.57 -17.73
N LYS A 268 -8.82 -2.28 -18.11
CA LYS A 268 -10.09 -1.70 -18.58
C LYS A 268 -10.61 -2.39 -19.83
N LYS A 269 -9.73 -2.66 -20.80
CA LYS A 269 -10.10 -3.33 -22.05
C LYS A 269 -10.63 -4.74 -21.78
N ILE A 270 -9.99 -5.50 -20.88
CA ILE A 270 -10.41 -6.85 -20.51
C ILE A 270 -11.75 -6.82 -19.76
N LEU A 271 -11.91 -5.91 -18.80
CA LEU A 271 -13.17 -5.74 -18.06
C LEU A 271 -14.35 -5.27 -18.90
N ALA A 272 -14.10 -4.66 -20.06
CA ALA A 272 -15.18 -4.30 -20.98
C ALA A 272 -15.80 -5.53 -21.67
N ARG A 273 -15.16 -6.71 -21.60
CA ARG A 273 -15.70 -7.94 -22.18
C ARG A 273 -16.86 -8.49 -21.32
N PRO A 274 -18.01 -8.84 -21.91
CA PRO A 274 -19.20 -9.24 -21.15
C PRO A 274 -19.01 -10.58 -20.39
N ASP A 275 -18.18 -11.49 -20.89
CA ASP A 275 -17.84 -12.76 -20.24
C ASP A 275 -17.05 -12.54 -18.94
N VAL A 276 -16.11 -11.59 -18.93
CA VAL A 276 -15.35 -11.22 -17.74
C VAL A 276 -16.24 -10.53 -16.70
N GLN A 277 -17.16 -9.67 -17.14
CA GLN A 277 -18.13 -9.00 -16.24
C GLN A 277 -19.08 -9.99 -15.58
N ALA A 278 -19.56 -10.97 -16.34
CA ALA A 278 -20.45 -12.01 -15.83
C ALA A 278 -19.79 -12.87 -14.74
N ASN A 279 -18.47 -13.06 -14.83
CA ASN A 279 -17.70 -13.79 -13.82
C ASN A 279 -17.45 -13.00 -12.54
N GLY A 280 -17.60 -11.67 -12.55
CA GLY A 280 -17.35 -10.82 -11.39
C GLY A 280 -18.28 -11.08 -10.20
N THR A 281 -17.84 -10.70 -9.00
CA THR A 281 -18.69 -10.80 -7.81
C THR A 281 -19.97 -9.97 -7.96
N PRO A 282 -21.09 -10.32 -7.29
CA PRO A 282 -22.32 -9.51 -7.34
C PRO A 282 -22.07 -8.04 -6.96
N ALA A 283 -21.16 -7.79 -6.03
CA ALA A 283 -20.74 -6.45 -5.63
C ALA A 283 -20.04 -5.69 -6.76
N LEU A 284 -19.13 -6.34 -7.51
CA LEU A 284 -18.50 -5.76 -8.68
C LEU A 284 -19.53 -5.41 -9.76
N GLN A 285 -20.42 -6.33 -10.08
CA GLN A 285 -21.44 -6.11 -11.10
C GLN A 285 -22.32 -4.89 -10.77
N ILE A 286 -22.63 -4.68 -9.48
CA ILE A 286 -23.33 -3.47 -9.03
C ILE A 286 -22.46 -2.23 -9.18
N ALA A 287 -21.18 -2.28 -8.82
CA ALA A 287 -20.27 -1.16 -8.97
C ALA A 287 -20.11 -0.77 -10.46
N MET A 288 -19.96 -1.73 -11.36
CA MET A 288 -19.92 -1.51 -12.81
C MET A 288 -21.22 -0.86 -13.31
N ALA A 289 -22.37 -1.41 -12.93
CA ALA A 289 -23.67 -0.84 -13.30
C ALA A 289 -23.85 0.60 -12.77
N LEU A 290 -23.31 0.91 -11.58
CA LEU A 290 -23.31 2.27 -11.04
C LEU A 290 -22.41 3.23 -11.81
N GLU A 291 -21.32 2.77 -12.44
CA GLU A 291 -20.49 3.60 -13.30
C GLU A 291 -21.12 3.85 -14.66
N ASP A 292 -21.73 2.83 -15.24
CA ASP A 292 -22.40 2.90 -16.54
C ASP A 292 -23.71 3.71 -16.47
N ALA A 293 -24.36 3.74 -15.30
CA ALA A 293 -25.59 4.49 -15.08
C ALA A 293 -25.39 6.01 -15.25
N LYS A 294 -25.99 6.55 -16.31
CA LYS A 294 -25.95 7.98 -16.63
C LYS A 294 -26.97 8.76 -15.79
N GLY A 295 -26.47 9.55 -14.85
CA GLY A 295 -27.26 10.48 -14.05
C GLY A 295 -27.82 9.89 -12.74
N CYS A 296 -28.33 10.78 -11.90
CA CYS A 296 -28.72 10.47 -10.52
C CYS A 296 -29.91 9.49 -10.42
N ALA A 297 -30.91 9.64 -11.29
CA ALA A 297 -32.09 8.76 -11.31
C ALA A 297 -31.72 7.31 -11.68
N ALA A 298 -30.84 7.11 -12.67
CA ALA A 298 -30.37 5.78 -13.08
C ALA A 298 -29.60 5.09 -11.95
N LYS A 299 -28.70 5.82 -11.28
CA LYS A 299 -27.99 5.31 -10.09
C LYS A 299 -28.95 5.05 -8.92
N ALA A 300 -29.98 5.87 -8.75
CA ALA A 300 -30.98 5.70 -7.69
C ALA A 300 -31.84 4.44 -7.87
N ALA A 301 -32.06 3.99 -9.12
CA ALA A 301 -32.75 2.75 -9.43
C ALA A 301 -31.95 1.49 -9.01
N LEU A 302 -30.62 1.60 -8.87
CA LEU A 302 -29.76 0.49 -8.44
C LEU A 302 -29.64 0.37 -6.91
N LEU A 303 -30.17 1.33 -6.15
CA LEU A 303 -29.92 1.41 -4.70
C LEU A 303 -30.41 0.19 -3.91
N ASP A 304 -31.50 -0.45 -4.31
CA ASP A 304 -31.98 -1.64 -3.59
C ASP A 304 -31.06 -2.85 -3.79
N ARG A 305 -30.40 -2.96 -4.97
CA ARG A 305 -29.33 -3.95 -5.19
C ARG A 305 -28.08 -3.60 -4.37
N VAL A 306 -27.70 -2.32 -4.32
CA VAL A 306 -26.57 -1.83 -3.51
C VAL A 306 -26.77 -2.16 -2.02
N LYS A 307 -27.98 -1.99 -1.50
CA LYS A 307 -28.29 -2.38 -0.11
C LYS A 307 -28.04 -3.87 0.13
N GLN A 308 -28.34 -4.74 -0.83
CA GLN A 308 -28.22 -6.19 -0.65
C GLN A 308 -26.77 -6.68 -0.80
N SER A 309 -26.05 -6.19 -1.80
CA SER A 309 -24.75 -6.78 -2.18
C SER A 309 -23.68 -5.75 -2.53
N GLY A 310 -23.88 -4.46 -2.26
CA GLY A 310 -22.86 -3.43 -2.47
C GLY A 310 -21.70 -3.52 -1.48
N ASP A 311 -20.54 -3.01 -1.86
CA ASP A 311 -19.34 -2.96 -1.02
C ASP A 311 -18.69 -1.57 -1.05
N GLU A 312 -17.42 -1.49 -0.64
CA GLU A 312 -16.63 -0.27 -0.64
C GLU A 312 -16.58 0.42 -2.02
N ARG A 313 -16.65 -0.35 -3.12
CA ARG A 313 -16.61 0.19 -4.48
C ARG A 313 -17.88 0.97 -4.79
N ALA A 314 -19.04 0.42 -4.43
CA ALA A 314 -20.32 1.11 -4.58
C ALA A 314 -20.38 2.39 -3.72
N VAL A 315 -19.85 2.33 -2.50
CA VAL A 315 -19.72 3.48 -1.60
C VAL A 315 -18.86 4.58 -2.23
N ALA A 316 -17.69 4.23 -2.77
CA ALA A 316 -16.78 5.19 -3.40
C ALA A 316 -17.41 5.91 -4.61
N ILE A 317 -18.36 5.27 -5.31
CA ILE A 317 -19.09 5.87 -6.44
C ILE A 317 -20.23 6.79 -5.96
N LEU A 318 -20.99 6.36 -4.95
CA LEU A 318 -22.19 7.08 -4.50
C LEU A 318 -21.87 8.24 -3.57
N GLU A 319 -20.86 8.10 -2.70
CA GLU A 319 -20.58 9.08 -1.65
C GLU A 319 -20.28 10.50 -2.19
N PRO A 320 -19.43 10.69 -3.23
CA PRO A 320 -19.20 12.01 -3.83
C PRO A 320 -20.47 12.66 -4.40
N LEU A 321 -21.47 11.87 -4.81
CA LEU A 321 -22.71 12.39 -5.39
C LEU A 321 -23.66 12.97 -4.33
N THR A 322 -23.46 12.57 -3.08
CA THR A 322 -24.34 12.95 -1.96
C THR A 322 -23.79 14.05 -1.08
N ARG A 323 -22.47 14.26 -1.10
CA ARG A 323 -21.83 15.30 -0.32
C ARG A 323 -21.89 16.61 -1.09
N GLY A 324 -22.61 17.58 -0.55
CA GLY A 324 -22.38 18.98 -0.89
C GLY A 324 -21.06 19.44 -0.26
N SER A 325 -20.43 20.46 -0.84
CA SER A 325 -19.31 21.14 -0.19
C SER A 325 -19.87 22.31 0.62
N SER A 326 -19.38 22.56 1.83
CA SER A 326 -19.80 23.74 2.62
C SER A 326 -19.25 25.06 2.07
N ARG A 327 -18.29 24.99 1.13
CA ARG A 327 -17.66 26.14 0.46
C ARG A 327 -17.42 25.82 -1.01
N GLY A 328 -17.14 26.83 -1.82
CA GLY A 328 -16.73 26.67 -3.22
C GLY A 328 -17.82 26.95 -4.25
N CYS A 329 -19.04 27.30 -3.84
CA CYS A 329 -20.09 27.76 -4.74
C CYS A 329 -20.45 29.23 -4.49
N GLY A 330 -20.94 29.92 -5.54
CA GLY A 330 -21.27 31.35 -5.53
C GLY A 330 -20.10 32.27 -5.92
N LEU A 331 -20.39 33.58 -6.05
CA LEU A 331 -19.50 34.60 -6.63
C LEU A 331 -18.12 34.73 -5.95
N LEU A 332 -18.00 34.29 -4.69
CA LEU A 332 -16.75 34.34 -3.91
C LEU A 332 -16.34 32.97 -3.33
N GLY A 333 -17.01 31.88 -3.74
CA GLY A 333 -16.75 30.54 -3.20
C GLY A 333 -17.08 30.39 -1.70
N LEU A 334 -17.87 31.30 -1.13
CA LEU A 334 -18.27 31.27 0.28
C LEU A 334 -19.57 30.49 0.52
N GLY A 335 -20.31 30.17 -0.53
CA GLY A 335 -21.57 29.45 -0.45
C GLY A 335 -21.40 27.93 -0.44
N ALA A 336 -22.36 27.26 0.20
CA ALA A 336 -22.47 25.81 0.13
C ALA A 336 -22.82 25.35 -1.28
N CYS A 337 -22.08 24.39 -1.81
CA CYS A 337 -22.42 23.69 -3.03
C CYS A 337 -23.50 22.64 -2.74
N PRO A 338 -24.60 22.62 -3.50
CA PRO A 338 -25.53 21.51 -3.43
C PRO A 338 -24.81 20.21 -3.84
N PRO A 339 -25.24 19.04 -3.32
CA PRO A 339 -24.74 17.77 -3.80
C PRO A 339 -25.05 17.59 -5.28
N ALA A 340 -24.26 16.77 -6.00
CA ALA A 340 -24.46 16.53 -7.42
C ALA A 340 -25.85 15.94 -7.74
N CYS A 341 -26.42 15.17 -6.80
CA CYS A 341 -27.73 14.56 -6.91
C CYS A 341 -28.69 15.08 -5.83
N PRO A 342 -29.21 16.32 -5.89
CA PRO A 342 -29.96 16.91 -4.78
C PRO A 342 -31.26 16.18 -4.45
N LYS A 343 -31.96 15.63 -5.45
CA LYS A 343 -33.24 14.92 -5.25
C LYS A 343 -33.03 13.56 -4.58
N GLU A 344 -31.97 12.86 -4.96
CA GLU A 344 -31.69 11.49 -4.52
C GLU A 344 -30.67 11.41 -3.37
N ALA A 345 -30.00 12.52 -3.02
CA ALA A 345 -28.90 12.56 -2.06
C ALA A 345 -29.25 12.01 -0.68
N LYS A 346 -30.50 12.17 -0.20
CA LYS A 346 -30.93 11.57 1.06
C LYS A 346 -30.95 10.04 0.95
N LYS A 347 -31.68 9.49 -0.03
CA LYS A 347 -31.79 8.04 -0.25
C LYS A 347 -30.42 7.39 -0.48
N MET A 348 -29.55 8.02 -1.25
CA MET A 348 -28.19 7.54 -1.50
C MET A 348 -27.32 7.54 -0.22
N ARG A 349 -27.42 8.57 0.64
CA ARG A 349 -26.69 8.61 1.93
C ARG A 349 -27.14 7.50 2.86
N ASP A 350 -28.45 7.28 2.96
CA ASP A 350 -29.01 6.24 3.82
C ASP A 350 -28.49 4.85 3.40
N VAL A 351 -28.44 4.60 2.08
CA VAL A 351 -27.88 3.36 1.51
C VAL A 351 -26.38 3.23 1.78
N VAL A 352 -25.60 4.31 1.56
CA VAL A 352 -24.16 4.31 1.84
C VAL A 352 -23.89 4.02 3.32
N ALA A 353 -24.66 4.62 4.23
CA ALA A 353 -24.53 4.36 5.67
C ALA A 353 -24.83 2.90 6.01
N GLN A 354 -25.89 2.31 5.44
CA GLN A 354 -26.22 0.89 5.64
C GLN A 354 -25.13 -0.04 5.12
N VAL A 355 -24.56 0.23 3.94
CA VAL A 355 -23.47 -0.58 3.40
C VAL A 355 -22.23 -0.49 4.28
N LYS A 356 -21.84 0.72 4.71
CA LYS A 356 -20.70 0.90 5.63
C LYS A 356 -20.91 0.15 6.95
N GLN A 357 -22.10 0.25 7.54
CA GLN A 357 -22.43 -0.46 8.78
C GLN A 357 -22.33 -1.99 8.62
N ARG A 358 -22.71 -2.55 7.48
CA ARG A 358 -22.50 -3.98 7.20
C ARG A 358 -21.01 -4.32 7.14
N LEU A 359 -20.23 -3.54 6.38
CA LEU A 359 -18.80 -3.79 6.19
C LEU A 359 -17.99 -3.70 7.49
N GLU A 360 -18.44 -2.93 8.47
CA GLU A 360 -17.80 -2.86 9.80
C GLU A 360 -18.15 -4.07 10.70
N GLY A 361 -19.20 -4.82 10.36
CA GLY A 361 -19.69 -5.96 11.14
C GLY A 361 -19.21 -7.33 10.66
N ASP A 362 -18.67 -7.40 9.45
CA ASP A 362 -18.10 -8.62 8.83
C ASP A 362 -16.61 -8.79 9.18
#